data_AF-A0A3D4APJ7-F1
#
_entry.id   AF-A0A3D4APJ7-F1
#
_cell.length_a   1.000
_cell.length_b   1.000
_cell.length_c   1.000
_cell.angle_alpha   90.00
_cell.angle_beta   90.00
_cell.angle_gamma   90.00
#
_symmetry.space_group_name_H-M   'P 1'
#
loop_
_entity.id
_entity.type
_entity.pdbx_description
1 polymer ?
#
loop_
_entity_poly.entity_id
_entity_poly.type
_entity_poly.pdbx_seq_one_letter_code
_entity_poly.pdbx_strand_id
1 'polypeptide(L)'
;MQFKLGLIVNPVAGLGGSVALKGSDGEDTAAKAIALGAEPKSNSRTKAALEVLVPHQSNITIYTVNDEMGEQTAKSLGFNTQVVYQSSSPTTSDDTEAAARLLQQQGVDLILFAGGDGTARNICHAVEDSVPVLGIPAGCKIHSGVYAITPKAAGRVVEMLVKGELVTLSDADVMDIDEVAFRQGTVKAKRYGEMQVPSEVRYVQAVKNGGKETDELVLADIAAYVVSEMDADTLYV
;
A
#
# COMPACT_ATOMS: atom_id res chain seq x y z
N MET A 1 1.07 13.92 22.34
CA MET A 1 1.71 14.19 21.04
C MET A 1 0.91 13.40 20.01
N GLN A 2 0.54 13.98 18.87
CA GLN A 2 -0.21 13.24 17.84
C GLN A 2 0.75 12.37 17.02
N PHE A 3 0.30 11.18 16.63
CA PHE A 3 1.00 10.28 15.72
C PHE A 3 1.07 10.91 14.33
N LYS A 4 2.28 11.02 13.77
CA LYS A 4 2.55 11.57 12.45
C LYS A 4 2.58 10.42 11.44
N LEU A 5 1.47 10.25 10.71
CA LEU A 5 1.38 9.23 9.67
C LEU A 5 1.78 9.83 8.32
N GLY A 6 2.83 9.32 7.70
CA GLY A 6 3.12 9.57 6.29
C GLY A 6 2.22 8.71 5.41
N LEU A 7 1.59 9.29 4.39
CA LEU A 7 0.73 8.57 3.44
C LEU A 7 1.20 8.82 2.01
N ILE A 8 1.38 7.75 1.24
CA ILE A 8 1.62 7.83 -0.22
C ILE A 8 0.72 6.82 -0.93
N VAL A 9 -0.13 7.29 -1.83
CA VAL A 9 -0.94 6.44 -2.70
C VAL A 9 -0.40 6.53 -4.12
N ASN A 10 -0.08 5.39 -4.73
CA ASN A 10 0.15 5.33 -6.17
C ASN A 10 -1.21 5.26 -6.88
N PRO A 11 -1.67 6.32 -7.56
CA PRO A 11 -3.05 6.39 -8.09
C PRO A 11 -3.32 5.36 -9.18
N VAL A 12 -2.28 4.89 -9.89
CA VAL A 12 -2.42 3.93 -11.01
C VAL A 12 -2.15 2.48 -10.60
N ALA A 13 -1.89 2.22 -9.31
CA ALA A 13 -1.64 0.87 -8.84
C ALA A 13 -2.91 0.00 -8.82
N GLY A 14 -2.73 -1.29 -9.11
CA GLY A 14 -3.81 -2.28 -9.18
C GLY A 14 -4.39 -2.50 -10.59
N LEU A 15 -4.01 -1.68 -11.58
CA LEU A 15 -4.49 -1.77 -12.96
C LEU A 15 -4.03 -3.03 -13.71
N GLY A 16 -2.79 -3.49 -13.51
CA GLY A 16 -2.24 -4.60 -14.31
C GLY A 16 -2.89 -5.97 -14.04
N GLY A 17 -3.46 -6.16 -12.84
CA GLY A 17 -4.03 -7.45 -12.43
C GLY A 17 -5.38 -7.77 -13.07
N SER A 18 -6.23 -6.77 -13.29
CA SER A 18 -7.61 -6.94 -13.78
C SER A 18 -7.69 -7.24 -15.27
N VAL A 19 -6.69 -6.84 -16.06
CA VAL A 19 -6.63 -7.01 -17.53
C VAL A 19 -5.56 -8.01 -17.99
N ALA A 20 -5.10 -8.88 -17.09
CA ALA A 20 -4.06 -9.89 -17.34
C ALA A 20 -2.74 -9.33 -17.93
N LEU A 21 -2.46 -8.04 -17.74
CA LEU A 21 -1.20 -7.43 -18.12
C LEU A 21 -0.11 -7.83 -17.11
N LYS A 22 1.13 -7.95 -17.57
CA LYS A 22 2.28 -8.32 -16.73
C LYS A 22 2.78 -7.12 -15.89
N GLY A 23 1.89 -6.49 -15.12
CA GLY A 23 2.16 -5.30 -14.31
C GLY A 23 1.53 -4.02 -14.86
N SER A 24 1.69 -2.90 -14.16
CA SER A 24 1.27 -1.54 -14.55
C SER A 24 2.45 -0.61 -14.84
N ASP A 25 3.68 -1.08 -14.66
CA ASP A 25 4.88 -0.23 -14.51
C ASP A 25 5.52 0.21 -15.84
N GLY A 26 4.69 0.43 -16.87
CA GLY A 26 5.13 1.09 -18.11
C GLY A 26 4.16 2.21 -18.46
N GLU A 27 4.66 3.34 -18.96
CA GLU A 27 3.87 4.54 -19.29
C GLU A 27 2.65 4.22 -20.16
N ASP A 28 2.80 3.30 -21.11
CA ASP A 28 1.72 2.83 -22.00
C ASP A 28 0.74 1.83 -21.35
N THR A 29 1.12 1.20 -20.24
CA THR A 29 0.41 0.05 -19.66
C THR A 29 -0.79 0.50 -18.84
N ALA A 30 -0.65 1.58 -18.07
CA ALA A 30 -1.74 2.17 -17.30
C ALA A 30 -2.84 2.72 -18.24
N ALA A 31 -2.45 3.48 -19.27
CA ALA A 31 -3.39 4.00 -20.26
C ALA A 31 -4.13 2.88 -21.01
N LYS A 32 -3.43 1.80 -21.41
CA LYS A 32 -4.05 0.63 -22.03
C LYS A 32 -4.99 -0.11 -21.07
N ALA A 33 -4.63 -0.27 -19.80
CA ALA A 33 -5.48 -0.93 -18.81
C ALA A 33 -6.79 -0.14 -18.58
N ILE A 34 -6.70 1.19 -18.45
CA ILE A 34 -7.87 2.07 -18.30
C ILE A 34 -8.74 2.01 -19.56
N ALA A 35 -8.15 2.03 -20.75
CA ALA A 35 -8.89 1.87 -22.01
C ALA A 35 -9.60 0.51 -22.14
N LEU A 36 -9.11 -0.52 -21.43
CA LEU A 36 -9.73 -1.84 -21.33
C LEU A 36 -10.74 -1.94 -20.17
N GLY A 37 -11.05 -0.83 -19.49
CA GLY A 37 -12.02 -0.77 -18.40
C GLY A 37 -11.47 -1.15 -17.01
N ALA A 38 -10.14 -1.22 -16.84
CA ALA A 38 -9.56 -1.43 -15.52
C ALA A 38 -9.68 -0.17 -14.66
N GLU A 39 -10.21 -0.32 -13.45
CA GLU A 39 -10.26 0.74 -12.44
C GLU A 39 -9.10 0.59 -11.45
N PRO A 40 -8.38 1.68 -11.12
CA PRO A 40 -7.38 1.66 -10.07
C PRO A 40 -8.00 1.35 -8.70
N LYS A 41 -7.39 0.45 -7.95
CA LYS A 41 -7.91 0.00 -6.63
C LYS A 41 -7.17 0.61 -5.44
N SER A 42 -6.10 1.36 -5.68
CA SER A 42 -5.24 1.87 -4.61
C SER A 42 -5.97 2.84 -3.68
N ASN A 43 -6.75 3.79 -4.21
CA ASN A 43 -7.51 4.74 -3.39
C ASN A 43 -8.62 4.07 -2.57
N SER A 44 -9.41 3.16 -3.16
CA SER A 44 -10.45 2.44 -2.41
C SER A 44 -9.88 1.54 -1.32
N ARG A 45 -8.75 0.87 -1.59
CA ARG A 45 -8.05 0.08 -0.57
C ARG A 45 -7.41 0.96 0.51
N THR A 46 -6.86 2.11 0.14
CA THR A 46 -6.36 3.09 1.12
C THR A 46 -7.49 3.57 2.03
N LYS A 47 -8.66 3.87 1.47
CA LYS A 47 -9.84 4.25 2.23
C LYS A 47 -10.20 3.17 3.25
N ALA A 48 -10.25 1.89 2.85
CA ALA A 48 -10.54 0.78 3.75
C ALA A 48 -9.52 0.65 4.91
N ALA A 49 -8.25 0.97 4.67
CA ALA A 49 -7.23 1.02 5.73
C ALA A 49 -7.46 2.19 6.69
N LEU A 50 -7.70 3.40 6.16
CA LEU A 50 -7.90 4.61 6.95
C LEU A 50 -9.24 4.62 7.71
N GLU A 51 -10.26 3.93 7.20
CA GLU A 51 -11.55 3.75 7.89
C GLU A 51 -11.39 3.08 9.26
N VAL A 52 -10.42 2.16 9.40
CA VAL A 52 -10.07 1.54 10.69
C VAL A 52 -9.55 2.57 11.69
N LEU A 53 -8.94 3.65 11.21
CA LEU A 53 -8.33 4.71 12.02
C LEU A 53 -9.29 5.86 12.32
N VAL A 54 -10.49 5.89 11.73
CA VAL A 54 -11.50 6.94 11.95
C VAL A 54 -11.79 7.21 13.44
N PRO A 55 -11.92 6.18 14.31
CA PRO A 55 -12.13 6.41 15.74
C PRO A 55 -10.98 7.15 16.45
N HIS A 56 -9.80 7.22 15.83
CA HIS A 56 -8.57 7.79 16.40
C HIS A 56 -8.09 9.05 15.67
N GLN A 57 -8.92 9.67 14.83
CA GLN A 57 -8.57 10.85 14.02
C GLN A 57 -7.91 11.98 14.81
N SER A 58 -8.39 12.27 16.01
CA SER A 58 -7.85 13.33 16.87
C SER A 58 -6.42 13.07 17.35
N ASN A 59 -5.94 11.82 17.25
CA ASN A 59 -4.61 11.39 17.63
C ASN A 59 -3.64 11.32 16.45
N ILE A 60 -4.11 11.54 15.21
CA ILE A 60 -3.34 11.32 13.98
C ILE A 60 -3.28 12.62 13.17
N THR A 61 -2.08 13.02 12.74
CA THR A 61 -1.91 13.96 11.64
C THR A 61 -1.32 13.22 10.44
N ILE A 62 -1.99 13.31 9.29
CA ILE A 62 -1.55 12.69 8.05
C ILE A 62 -0.73 13.69 7.24
N TYR A 63 0.49 13.32 6.88
CA TYR A 63 1.37 14.03 5.95
C TYR A 63 1.35 13.28 4.62
N THR A 64 0.97 13.94 3.53
CA THR A 64 0.66 13.26 2.27
C THR A 64 0.97 14.11 1.04
N VAL A 65 0.67 13.59 -0.14
CA VAL A 65 0.78 14.25 -1.44
C VAL A 65 -0.61 14.71 -1.91
N ASN A 66 -0.67 15.74 -2.76
CA ASN A 66 -1.91 16.29 -3.28
C ASN A 66 -2.77 15.28 -4.03
N ASP A 67 -4.05 15.61 -4.14
CA ASP A 67 -5.04 14.91 -4.97
C ASP A 67 -5.14 13.39 -4.66
N GLU A 68 -5.11 12.57 -5.71
CA GLU A 68 -5.27 11.12 -5.64
C GLU A 68 -4.08 10.39 -5.02
N MET A 69 -2.97 11.08 -4.77
CA MET A 69 -1.81 10.51 -4.09
C MET A 69 -1.95 10.46 -2.56
N GLY A 70 -3.11 10.86 -2.03
CA GLY A 70 -3.53 10.53 -0.67
C GLY A 70 -4.34 11.64 0.02
N GLU A 71 -4.19 12.89 -0.40
CA GLU A 71 -4.93 14.04 0.16
C GLU A 71 -6.44 13.84 0.10
N GLN A 72 -6.98 13.51 -1.07
CA GLN A 72 -8.43 13.38 -1.25
C GLN A 72 -9.00 12.28 -0.35
N THR A 73 -8.35 11.11 -0.33
CA THR A 73 -8.78 9.98 0.50
C THR A 73 -8.75 10.33 1.99
N ALA A 74 -7.65 10.90 2.49
CA ALA A 74 -7.50 11.30 3.89
C ALA A 74 -8.53 12.38 4.31
N LYS A 75 -8.70 13.42 3.49
CA LYS A 75 -9.66 14.50 3.76
C LYS A 75 -11.10 14.02 3.70
N SER A 76 -11.45 13.10 2.79
CA SER A 76 -12.82 12.57 2.67
C SER A 76 -13.27 11.82 3.94
N LEU A 77 -12.32 11.29 4.71
CA LEU A 77 -12.58 10.61 5.97
C LEU A 77 -12.50 11.55 7.18
N GLY A 78 -12.09 12.81 7.01
CA GLY A 78 -12.05 13.81 8.09
C GLY A 78 -10.71 13.92 8.84
N PHE A 79 -9.63 13.31 8.35
CA PHE A 79 -8.32 13.42 8.99
C PHE A 79 -7.70 14.81 8.85
N ASN A 80 -7.00 15.26 9.90
CA ASN A 80 -6.09 16.40 9.79
C ASN A 80 -4.97 16.06 8.81
N THR A 81 -4.96 16.73 7.65
CA THR A 81 -4.13 16.36 6.50
C THR A 81 -3.24 17.52 6.08
N GLN A 82 -1.94 17.28 5.97
CA GLN A 82 -0.93 18.22 5.51
C GLN A 82 -0.30 17.72 4.21
N VAL A 83 -0.40 18.51 3.15
CA VAL A 83 0.25 18.19 1.87
C VAL A 83 1.71 18.64 1.93
N VAL A 84 2.64 17.69 1.85
CA VAL A 84 4.09 17.94 1.92
C VAL A 84 4.76 18.01 0.55
N TYR A 85 4.10 17.48 -0.49
CA TYR A 85 4.61 17.43 -1.85
C TYR A 85 3.49 17.70 -2.85
N GLN A 86 3.81 18.41 -3.93
CA GLN A 86 2.90 18.75 -5.02
C GLN A 86 3.36 18.05 -6.30
N SER A 87 2.65 17.00 -6.71
CA SER A 87 2.88 16.25 -7.93
C SER A 87 2.07 16.82 -9.10
N SER A 88 2.57 16.61 -10.31
CA SER A 88 1.80 16.83 -11.54
C SER A 88 0.88 15.64 -11.84
N SER A 89 -0.06 15.81 -12.78
CA SER A 89 -0.87 14.71 -13.32
C SER A 89 -0.57 14.55 -14.83
N PRO A 90 -0.20 13.34 -15.30
CA PRO A 90 -0.08 12.09 -14.55
C PRO A 90 1.11 12.07 -13.59
N THR A 91 1.02 11.24 -12.55
CA THR A 91 2.07 11.06 -11.53
C THR A 91 3.10 10.02 -11.98
N THR A 92 4.30 10.11 -11.43
CA THR A 92 5.46 9.27 -11.80
C THR A 92 6.08 8.54 -10.60
N SER A 93 7.03 7.64 -10.88
CA SER A 93 7.86 7.04 -9.82
C SER A 93 8.63 8.10 -9.03
N ASP A 94 9.12 9.15 -9.70
CA ASP A 94 9.91 10.20 -9.09
C ASP A 94 9.10 10.99 -8.07
N ASP A 95 7.79 11.18 -8.32
CA ASP A 95 6.87 11.79 -7.37
C ASP A 95 6.74 10.94 -6.09
N THR A 96 6.70 9.61 -6.23
CA THR A 96 6.67 8.68 -5.09
C THR A 96 7.96 8.78 -4.27
N GLU A 97 9.12 8.81 -4.94
CA GLU A 97 10.41 8.90 -4.26
C GLU A 97 10.61 10.27 -3.57
N ALA A 98 10.25 11.35 -4.25
CA ALA A 98 10.35 12.70 -3.70
C ALA A 98 9.46 12.87 -2.48
N ALA A 99 8.22 12.36 -2.54
CA ALA A 99 7.32 12.35 -1.40
C ALA A 99 7.88 11.55 -0.22
N ALA A 100 8.43 10.35 -0.47
CA ALA A 100 9.00 9.51 0.59
C ALA A 100 10.18 10.20 1.30
N ARG A 101 11.09 10.83 0.56
CA ARG A 101 12.20 11.62 1.14
C ARG A 101 11.70 12.80 1.98
N LEU A 102 10.65 13.49 1.53
CA LEU A 102 10.06 14.60 2.27
C LEU A 102 9.37 14.12 3.56
N LEU A 103 8.65 13.01 3.53
CA LEU A 103 8.02 12.43 4.73
C LEU A 103 9.07 12.01 5.75
N GLN A 104 10.17 11.39 5.32
CA GLN A 104 11.31 11.08 6.17
C GLN A 104 11.87 12.36 6.82
N GLN A 105 12.08 13.43 6.06
CA GLN A 105 12.57 14.72 6.58
C GLN A 105 11.60 15.38 7.58
N GLN A 106 10.28 15.19 7.41
CA GLN A 106 9.27 15.66 8.37
C GLN A 106 9.28 14.87 9.70
N GLY A 107 10.03 13.76 9.74
CA GLY A 107 10.09 12.87 10.90
C GLY A 107 8.73 12.27 11.20
N VAL A 108 8.09 11.68 10.19
CA VAL A 108 6.88 10.86 10.40
C VAL A 108 7.22 9.59 11.17
N ASP A 109 6.28 9.08 11.95
CA ASP A 109 6.46 7.89 12.78
C ASP A 109 6.38 6.59 11.94
N LEU A 110 5.66 6.64 10.82
CA LEU A 110 5.48 5.54 9.87
C LEU A 110 5.13 6.10 8.48
N ILE A 111 5.68 5.51 7.42
CA ILE A 111 5.18 5.71 6.05
C ILE A 111 4.22 4.56 5.69
N LEU A 112 2.94 4.86 5.62
CA LEU A 112 1.91 3.99 5.06
C LEU A 112 1.77 4.26 3.57
N PHE A 113 1.87 3.24 2.74
CA PHE A 113 1.80 3.43 1.29
C PHE A 113 0.89 2.43 0.59
N ALA A 114 0.21 2.84 -0.48
CA ALA A 114 -0.64 1.97 -1.27
C ALA A 114 -0.09 1.78 -2.69
N GLY A 115 0.20 0.53 -3.05
CA GLY A 115 0.81 0.21 -4.34
C GLY A 115 1.07 -1.27 -4.56
N GLY A 116 1.87 -1.57 -5.60
CA GLY A 116 2.45 -2.90 -5.85
C GLY A 116 3.96 -2.90 -5.63
N ASP A 117 4.64 -4.03 -5.87
CA ASP A 117 6.07 -4.19 -5.60
C ASP A 117 6.95 -3.07 -6.21
N GLY A 118 6.61 -2.54 -7.39
CA GLY A 118 7.29 -1.37 -7.97
C GLY A 118 7.20 -0.11 -7.11
N THR A 119 6.07 0.13 -6.42
CA THR A 119 5.93 1.21 -5.44
C THR A 119 6.76 0.95 -4.19
N ALA A 120 6.78 -0.29 -3.69
CA ALA A 120 7.65 -0.66 -2.56
C ALA A 120 9.14 -0.46 -2.91
N ARG A 121 9.55 -0.78 -4.13
CA ARG A 121 10.91 -0.53 -4.65
C ARG A 121 11.25 0.95 -4.65
N ASN A 122 10.35 1.81 -5.16
CA ASN A 122 10.59 3.26 -5.18
C ASN A 122 10.74 3.83 -3.77
N ILE A 123 9.92 3.38 -2.82
CA ILE A 123 10.03 3.78 -1.42
C ILE A 123 11.35 3.29 -0.82
N CYS A 124 11.71 2.03 -1.05
CA CYS A 124 12.98 1.45 -0.61
C CYS A 124 14.18 2.23 -1.14
N HIS A 125 14.15 2.64 -2.41
CA HIS A 125 15.18 3.48 -3.03
C HIS A 125 15.27 4.87 -2.37
N ALA A 126 14.15 5.40 -1.91
CA ALA A 126 14.05 6.76 -1.39
C ALA A 126 14.47 6.87 0.08
N VAL A 127 14.11 5.90 0.92
CA VAL A 127 14.27 6.00 2.39
C VAL A 127 15.04 4.85 3.03
N GLU A 128 15.37 3.79 2.29
CA GLU A 128 16.08 2.60 2.80
C GLU A 128 15.44 2.07 4.10
N ASP A 129 16.21 1.92 5.19
CA ASP A 129 15.78 1.40 6.49
C ASP A 129 15.54 2.48 7.55
N SER A 130 15.58 3.76 7.15
CA SER A 130 15.62 4.90 8.09
C SER A 130 14.29 5.26 8.76
N VAL A 131 13.17 4.81 8.19
CA VAL A 131 11.82 5.06 8.69
C VAL A 131 11.00 3.80 8.51
N PRO A 132 10.21 3.39 9.52
CA PRO A 132 9.30 2.27 9.37
C PRO A 132 8.32 2.51 8.21
N VAL A 133 8.04 1.45 7.46
CA VAL A 133 7.09 1.47 6.34
C VAL A 133 6.05 0.38 6.48
N LEU A 134 4.86 0.61 5.95
CA LEU A 134 3.83 -0.42 5.85
C LEU A 134 3.06 -0.28 4.54
N GLY A 135 3.00 -1.36 3.77
CA GLY A 135 2.31 -1.41 2.50
C GLY A 135 0.84 -1.83 2.64
N ILE A 136 -0.05 -1.06 2.01
CA ILE A 136 -1.43 -1.42 1.69
C ILE A 136 -1.39 -2.09 0.31
N PRO A 137 -1.70 -3.40 0.21
CA PRO A 137 -1.61 -4.10 -1.06
C PRO A 137 -2.65 -3.55 -2.03
N ALA A 138 -2.25 -2.98 -3.17
CA ALA A 138 -3.18 -2.44 -4.18
C ALA A 138 -3.60 -3.46 -5.24
N GLY A 139 -2.86 -4.57 -5.36
CA GLY A 139 -3.13 -5.67 -6.31
C GLY A 139 -3.09 -7.05 -5.65
N CYS A 140 -3.07 -8.11 -6.47
CA CYS A 140 -3.03 -9.51 -6.01
C CYS A 140 -1.68 -10.21 -6.26
N LYS A 141 -0.67 -9.48 -6.76
CA LYS A 141 0.67 -9.99 -7.06
C LYS A 141 1.71 -9.20 -6.26
N ILE A 142 1.70 -9.43 -4.95
CA ILE A 142 2.61 -8.79 -4.01
C ILE A 142 3.60 -9.85 -3.52
N HIS A 143 4.88 -9.60 -3.76
CA HIS A 143 5.97 -10.50 -3.37
C HIS A 143 6.84 -9.94 -2.25
N SER A 144 6.85 -8.61 -2.06
CA SER A 144 7.60 -7.97 -0.99
C SER A 144 6.99 -8.23 0.38
N GLY A 145 7.82 -8.44 1.40
CA GLY A 145 7.40 -8.68 2.79
C GLY A 145 6.95 -7.42 3.54
N VAL A 146 6.92 -6.27 2.86
CA VAL A 146 6.61 -4.96 3.46
C VAL A 146 5.12 -4.63 3.50
N TYR A 147 4.27 -5.55 3.03
CA TYR A 147 2.84 -5.36 2.95
C TYR A 147 2.09 -6.07 4.08
N ALA A 148 1.02 -5.42 4.54
CA ALA A 148 0.01 -6.10 5.30
C ALA A 148 -0.75 -7.10 4.43
N ILE A 149 -1.31 -8.13 5.06
CA ILE A 149 -2.08 -9.18 4.36
C ILE A 149 -3.34 -8.63 3.66
N THR A 150 -3.93 -7.56 4.21
CA THR A 150 -5.13 -6.91 3.67
C THR A 150 -5.08 -5.40 3.94
N PRO A 151 -5.85 -4.57 3.21
CA PRO A 151 -5.92 -3.14 3.50
C PRO A 151 -6.38 -2.84 4.93
N LYS A 152 -7.39 -3.56 5.43
CA LYS A 152 -7.84 -3.41 6.83
C LYS A 152 -6.79 -3.86 7.83
N ALA A 153 -6.02 -4.91 7.53
CA ALA A 153 -4.90 -5.32 8.37
C ALA A 153 -3.84 -4.22 8.48
N ALA A 154 -3.53 -3.51 7.38
CA ALA A 154 -2.65 -2.35 7.43
C ALA A 154 -3.18 -1.29 8.40
N GLY A 155 -4.48 -0.97 8.30
CA GLY A 155 -5.15 -0.06 9.23
C GLY A 155 -5.07 -0.50 10.69
N ARG A 156 -5.20 -1.81 10.97
CA ARG A 156 -5.08 -2.35 12.33
C ARG A 156 -3.67 -2.23 12.90
N VAL A 157 -2.63 -2.50 12.11
CA VAL A 157 -1.25 -2.31 12.55
C VAL A 157 -0.98 -0.85 12.90
N VAL A 158 -1.47 0.10 12.08
CA VAL A 158 -1.36 1.53 12.40
C VAL A 158 -2.17 1.88 13.65
N GLU A 159 -3.36 1.30 13.84
CA GLU A 159 -4.18 1.51 15.04
C GLU A 159 -3.43 1.13 16.32
N MET A 160 -2.72 -0.01 16.31
CA MET A 160 -1.90 -0.46 17.43
C MET A 160 -0.80 0.55 17.77
N LEU A 161 -0.09 1.05 16.76
CA LEU A 161 0.95 2.07 16.94
C LEU A 161 0.39 3.37 17.53
N VAL A 162 -0.77 3.82 17.04
CA VAL A 162 -1.45 5.02 17.53
C VAL A 162 -1.90 4.87 18.99
N LYS A 163 -2.28 3.65 19.40
CA LYS A 163 -2.63 3.33 20.80
C LYS A 163 -1.43 3.15 21.71
N GLY A 164 -0.21 3.14 21.16
CA GLY A 164 1.02 2.85 21.91
C GLY A 164 1.15 1.38 22.33
N GLU A 165 0.49 0.47 21.60
CA GLU A 165 0.67 -0.97 21.78
C GLU A 165 2.06 -1.39 21.29
N LEU A 166 2.63 -2.43 21.90
CA LEU A 166 3.95 -2.93 21.52
C LEU A 166 3.86 -3.68 20.19
N VAL A 167 4.55 -3.16 19.17
CA VAL A 167 4.70 -3.81 17.86
C VAL A 167 6.18 -4.08 17.61
N THR A 168 6.51 -5.23 17.02
CA THR A 168 7.90 -5.58 16.71
C THR A 168 8.27 -5.01 15.34
N LEU A 169 9.31 -4.17 15.27
CA LEU A 169 9.91 -3.82 13.98
C LEU A 169 10.75 -5.00 13.50
N SER A 170 10.50 -5.45 12.27
CA SER A 170 11.31 -6.46 11.60
C SER A 170 11.76 -5.98 10.24
N ASP A 171 12.93 -6.42 9.82
CA ASP A 171 13.42 -6.19 8.46
C ASP A 171 12.65 -7.11 7.50
N ALA A 172 12.15 -6.54 6.41
CA ALA A 172 11.43 -7.28 5.39
C ALA A 172 12.01 -7.03 4.01
N ASP A 173 12.12 -8.12 3.24
CA ASP A 173 12.64 -8.08 1.88
C ASP A 173 11.71 -7.30 0.95
N VAL A 174 12.30 -6.37 0.20
CA VAL A 174 11.66 -5.73 -0.96
C VAL A 174 12.07 -6.52 -2.20
N MET A 175 11.08 -7.01 -2.92
CA MET A 175 11.27 -7.87 -4.08
C MET A 175 11.11 -7.08 -5.37
N ASP A 176 11.91 -7.43 -6.38
CA ASP A 176 11.78 -6.91 -7.74
C ASP A 176 11.86 -8.05 -8.75
N ILE A 177 11.49 -7.76 -9.99
CA ILE A 177 11.61 -8.68 -11.11
C ILE A 177 12.97 -8.49 -11.77
N ASP A 178 13.66 -9.60 -12.03
CA ASP A 178 14.85 -9.59 -12.87
C ASP A 178 14.46 -9.21 -14.31
N GLU A 179 14.65 -7.94 -14.66
CA GLU A 179 14.29 -7.40 -15.98
C GLU A 179 15.00 -8.14 -17.13
N VAL A 180 16.21 -8.64 -16.93
CA VAL A 180 16.96 -9.38 -17.94
C VAL A 180 16.30 -10.73 -18.19
N ALA A 181 15.96 -11.45 -17.11
CA ALA A 181 15.21 -12.70 -17.21
C ALA A 181 13.82 -12.48 -17.81
N PHE A 182 13.15 -11.38 -17.44
CA PHE A 182 11.82 -11.03 -17.92
C PHE A 182 11.80 -10.80 -19.44
N ARG A 183 12.80 -10.09 -19.97
CA ARG A 183 12.99 -9.93 -21.43
C ARG A 183 13.23 -11.26 -22.15
N GLN A 184 13.75 -12.26 -21.45
CA GLN A 184 13.95 -13.63 -21.95
C GLN A 184 12.73 -14.53 -21.70
N GLY A 185 11.58 -13.97 -21.27
CA GLY A 185 10.35 -14.72 -21.01
C GLY A 185 10.32 -15.45 -19.67
N THR A 186 11.34 -15.30 -18.83
CA THR A 186 11.45 -15.96 -17.53
C THR A 186 11.17 -14.99 -16.39
N VAL A 187 10.16 -15.27 -15.56
CA VAL A 187 9.89 -14.45 -14.37
C VAL A 187 10.74 -14.96 -13.23
N LYS A 188 11.74 -14.16 -12.81
CA LYS A 188 12.59 -14.46 -11.66
C LYS A 188 12.52 -13.31 -10.67
N ALA A 189 12.05 -13.58 -9.46
CA ALA A 189 12.08 -12.59 -8.38
C ALA A 189 13.51 -12.48 -7.83
N LYS A 190 13.98 -11.25 -7.63
CA LYS A 190 15.28 -10.92 -7.03
C LYS A 190 15.04 -9.95 -5.88
N ARG A 191 15.76 -10.14 -4.78
CA ARG A 191 15.77 -9.17 -3.68
C ARG A 191 16.38 -7.85 -4.15
N TYR A 192 15.65 -6.76 -3.94
CA TYR A 192 16.05 -5.39 -4.25
C TYR A 192 16.75 -4.74 -3.05
N GLY A 193 16.11 -4.81 -1.87
CA GLY A 193 16.57 -4.20 -0.63
C GLY A 193 15.79 -4.72 0.57
N GLU A 194 15.90 -4.03 1.70
CA GLU A 194 15.15 -4.29 2.93
C GLU A 194 14.60 -2.96 3.48
N MET A 195 13.46 -3.02 4.17
CA MET A 195 12.91 -1.90 4.92
C MET A 195 12.40 -2.40 6.28
N GLN A 196 12.32 -1.51 7.27
CA GLN A 196 11.75 -1.83 8.58
C GLN A 196 10.22 -1.78 8.52
N VAL A 197 9.57 -2.84 9.01
CA VAL A 197 8.11 -2.97 8.98
C VAL A 197 7.57 -3.25 10.38
N PRO A 198 6.53 -2.54 10.85
CA PRO A 198 5.84 -2.90 12.06
C PRO A 198 5.10 -4.22 11.83
N SER A 199 5.64 -5.26 12.46
CA SER A 199 5.12 -6.62 12.34
C SER A 199 4.42 -7.06 13.62
N GLU A 200 3.19 -7.50 13.43
CA GLU A 200 2.58 -8.53 14.26
C GLU A 200 2.37 -9.74 13.35
N VAL A 201 2.75 -10.94 13.79
CA VAL A 201 2.79 -12.17 12.99
C VAL A 201 1.44 -12.48 12.29
N ARG A 202 0.35 -11.90 12.78
CA ARG A 202 -1.01 -12.07 12.26
C ARG A 202 -1.36 -11.16 11.08
N TYR A 203 -0.60 -10.10 10.82
CA TYR A 203 -1.01 -9.02 9.91
C TYR A 203 -0.02 -8.67 8.80
N VAL A 204 1.23 -9.16 8.84
CA VAL A 204 2.26 -8.90 7.83
C VAL A 204 2.56 -10.16 7.01
N GLN A 205 2.68 -10.02 5.70
CA GLN A 205 2.89 -11.13 4.77
C GLN A 205 4.29 -11.74 4.93
N ALA A 206 4.35 -13.02 5.31
CA ALA A 206 5.62 -13.74 5.40
C ALA A 206 6.15 -14.13 4.02
N VAL A 207 7.45 -13.92 3.78
CA VAL A 207 8.14 -14.48 2.62
C VAL A 207 8.17 -16.01 2.78
N LYS A 208 7.53 -16.70 1.83
CA LYS A 208 7.16 -18.13 1.89
C LYS A 208 8.29 -19.06 2.38
N ASN A 209 8.25 -19.40 3.66
CA ASN A 209 8.77 -20.66 4.20
C ASN A 209 7.57 -21.52 4.55
N GLY A 210 7.51 -22.75 4.03
CA GLY A 210 6.30 -23.58 3.95
C GLY A 210 5.69 -24.02 5.29
N GLY A 211 4.99 -23.11 5.95
CA GLY A 211 4.10 -23.36 7.07
C GLY A 211 2.65 -23.10 6.68
N LYS A 212 1.72 -23.86 7.25
CA LYS A 212 0.29 -23.81 6.93
C LYS A 212 -0.31 -22.46 7.38
N GLU A 213 -0.69 -21.61 6.42
CA GLU A 213 -1.31 -20.31 6.67
C GLU A 213 -2.70 -20.45 7.30
N THR A 214 -3.00 -19.62 8.28
CA THR A 214 -4.36 -19.41 8.80
C THR A 214 -4.93 -18.15 8.18
N ASP A 215 -5.54 -18.29 7.01
CA ASP A 215 -6.08 -17.22 6.14
C ASP A 215 -7.42 -16.63 6.61
N GLU A 216 -7.71 -16.63 7.92
CA GLU A 216 -9.03 -16.18 8.42
C GLU A 216 -9.29 -14.70 8.10
N LEU A 217 -8.27 -13.85 8.17
CA LEU A 217 -8.36 -12.42 7.86
C LEU A 217 -8.51 -12.16 6.36
N VAL A 218 -7.86 -12.98 5.54
CA VAL A 218 -7.99 -12.92 4.07
C VAL A 218 -9.39 -13.36 3.67
N LEU A 219 -9.90 -14.44 4.25
CA LEU A 219 -11.26 -14.93 4.01
C LEU A 219 -12.31 -13.90 4.44
N ALA A 220 -12.14 -13.27 5.60
CA ALA A 220 -13.04 -12.23 6.08
C ALA A 220 -13.06 -10.99 5.16
N ASP A 221 -11.92 -10.60 4.60
CA ASP A 221 -11.85 -9.45 3.70
C ASP A 221 -12.38 -9.78 2.29
N ILE A 222 -12.14 -11.00 1.79
CA ILE A 222 -12.79 -11.51 0.57
C ILE A 222 -14.31 -11.51 0.76
N ALA A 223 -14.80 -12.02 1.90
CA ALA A 223 -16.24 -12.03 2.20
C ALA A 223 -16.80 -10.60 2.27
N ALA A 224 -16.11 -9.68 2.95
CA ALA A 224 -16.52 -8.29 3.02
C ALA A 224 -16.54 -7.60 1.65
N TYR A 225 -15.55 -7.91 0.80
CA TYR A 225 -15.49 -7.40 -0.57
C TYR A 225 -16.64 -7.94 -1.43
N VAL A 226 -16.90 -9.25 -1.35
CA VAL A 226 -18.04 -9.85 -2.07
C VAL A 226 -19.35 -9.20 -1.60
N VAL A 227 -19.53 -9.05 -0.28
CA VAL A 227 -20.72 -8.39 0.29
C VAL A 227 -20.86 -6.93 -0.18
N SER A 228 -19.76 -6.19 -0.35
CA SER A 228 -19.84 -4.80 -0.83
C SER A 228 -20.23 -4.67 -2.30
N GLU A 229 -20.02 -5.72 -3.10
CA GLU A 229 -20.40 -5.76 -4.52
C GLU A 229 -21.79 -6.39 -4.75
N MET A 230 -22.44 -6.86 -3.69
CA MET A 230 -23.79 -7.45 -3.77
C MET A 230 -24.87 -6.36 -3.77
N ASP A 231 -25.85 -6.49 -4.65
CA ASP A 231 -27.01 -5.60 -4.68
C ASP A 231 -27.91 -5.85 -3.47
N ALA A 232 -28.30 -4.75 -2.79
CA ALA A 232 -29.10 -4.80 -1.57
C ALA A 232 -30.47 -5.50 -1.73
N ASP A 233 -31.00 -5.52 -2.96
CA ASP A 233 -32.31 -6.09 -3.29
C ASP A 233 -32.24 -7.43 -4.05
N THR A 234 -31.05 -8.06 -4.10
CA THR A 234 -30.85 -9.33 -4.79
C THR A 234 -30.54 -10.44 -3.79
N LEU A 235 -31.32 -11.53 -3.85
CA LEU A 235 -31.04 -12.73 -3.07
C LEU A 235 -29.98 -13.58 -3.80
N TYR A 236 -28.84 -13.76 -3.15
CA TYR A 236 -27.78 -14.68 -3.58
C TYR A 236 -27.86 -15.95 -2.73
N VAL A 237 -27.96 -17.13 -3.36
CA VAL A 237 -28.10 -18.46 -2.71
C VAL A 237 -26.94 -19.36 -3.10
#